data_AF-A0A3D4PHD8-F1
#
_entry.id   AF-A0A3D4PHD8-F1
#
_cell.length_a   1.000
_cell.length_b   1.000
_cell.length_c   1.000
_cell.angle_alpha   90.00
_cell.angle_beta   90.00
_cell.angle_gamma   90.00
#
_symmetry.space_group_name_H-M   'P 1'
#
loop_
_entity.id
_entity.type
_entity.pdbx_description
1 polymer ?
#
loop_
_entity_poly.entity_id
_entity_poly.type
_entity_poly.pdbx_seq_one_letter_code
_entity_poly.pdbx_strand_id
1 'polypeptide(L)'
;MRGLFVTGTDTDVGKTYVSSEIIRQLRDQRCSVGAYKPVCSGAVISNTGKSSWADLEELYSATGEEFPHELVCPQRFNAAVA
;
A
#
# COMPACT_ATOMS: atom_id res chain seq x y z
N MET A 1 20.22 -6.09 -1.22
CA MET A 1 18.76 -5.96 -1.40
C MET A 1 18.52 -5.06 -2.61
N ARG A 2 17.61 -5.42 -3.52
CA ARG A 2 17.21 -4.55 -4.65
C ARG A 2 15.90 -3.89 -4.28
N GLY A 3 15.74 -2.59 -4.55
CA GLY A 3 14.54 -1.84 -4.19
C GLY A 3 14.18 -0.84 -5.28
N LEU A 4 12.88 -0.60 -5.42
CA LEU A 4 12.32 0.44 -6.27
C LEU A 4 11.68 1.49 -5.37
N PHE A 5 12.03 2.75 -5.58
CA PHE A 5 11.41 3.87 -4.87
C PHE A 5 10.49 4.62 -5.82
N VAL A 6 9.19 4.55 -5.56
CA VAL A 6 8.18 5.23 -6.37
C VAL A 6 7.83 6.56 -5.71
N THR A 7 8.15 7.66 -6.40
CA THR A 7 7.78 9.02 -6.00
C THR A 7 6.76 9.60 -7.00
N GLY A 8 6.13 10.70 -6.65
CA GLY A 8 5.20 11.41 -7.53
C GLY A 8 5.04 12.86 -7.10
N THR A 9 4.58 13.69 -8.03
CA THR A 9 4.53 15.15 -7.86
C THR A 9 3.43 15.63 -6.94
N ASP A 10 2.38 14.83 -6.75
CA ASP A 10 1.21 15.20 -5.94
C ASP A 10 0.60 13.96 -5.25
N THR A 11 -0.42 14.16 -4.43
CA THR A 11 -1.34 13.11 -3.95
C THR A 11 -2.23 12.63 -5.09
N ASP A 12 -2.79 11.42 -4.97
CA ASP A 12 -3.71 10.82 -5.97
C ASP A 12 -3.25 10.72 -7.44
N VAL A 13 -1.99 11.03 -7.76
CA VAL A 13 -1.39 10.86 -9.09
C VAL A 13 -1.20 9.40 -9.53
N GLY A 14 -1.69 8.43 -8.75
CA GLY A 14 -1.62 7.00 -9.08
C GLY A 14 -0.36 6.26 -8.59
N LYS A 15 0.39 6.82 -7.63
CA LYS A 15 1.62 6.16 -7.08
C LYS A 15 1.34 4.74 -6.57
N THR A 16 0.28 4.56 -5.78
CA THR A 16 -0.08 3.25 -5.22
C THR A 16 -0.47 2.27 -6.33
N TYR A 17 -1.28 2.70 -7.29
CA TYR A 17 -1.66 1.90 -8.46
C TYR A 17 -0.44 1.39 -9.24
N VAL A 18 0.47 2.29 -9.64
CA VAL A 18 1.68 1.91 -10.38
C VAL A 18 2.57 0.97 -9.56
N SER A 19 2.68 1.21 -8.25
CA SER A 19 3.45 0.34 -7.36
C SER A 19 2.86 -1.07 -7.29
N SER A 20 1.54 -1.20 -7.17
CA SER A 20 0.85 -2.48 -7.18
C SER A 20 1.00 -3.23 -8.48
N GLU A 21 0.95 -2.56 -9.63
CA GLU A 21 1.17 -3.20 -10.93
C GLU A 21 2.61 -3.71 -11.10
N ILE A 22 3.60 -2.95 -10.63
CA ILE A 22 4.99 -3.42 -10.59
C ILE A 22 5.12 -4.67 -9.70
N ILE A 23 4.51 -4.66 -8.52
CA ILE A 23 4.52 -5.80 -7.61
C ILE A 23 3.90 -7.03 -8.26
N ARG A 24 2.70 -6.89 -8.86
CA ARG A 24 2.01 -7.99 -9.54
C ARG A 24 2.86 -8.58 -10.67
N GLN A 25 3.44 -7.75 -11.54
CA GLN A 25 4.32 -8.21 -12.61
C GLN A 25 5.57 -8.95 -12.11
N LEU A 26 6.19 -8.48 -11.02
CA LEU A 26 7.33 -9.16 -10.43
C LEU A 26 6.94 -10.51 -9.81
N ARG A 27 5.77 -10.58 -9.16
CA ARG A 27 5.23 -11.84 -8.63
C ARG A 27 4.89 -12.83 -9.74
N ASP A 28 4.34 -12.39 -10.86
CA ASP A 28 4.11 -13.24 -12.05
C ASP A 28 5.41 -13.85 -12.58
N GLN A 29 6.52 -13.12 -12.43
CA GLN A 29 7.88 -13.60 -12.72
C GLN A 29 8.49 -14.41 -11.57
N ARG A 30 7.70 -14.80 -10.57
CA ARG A 30 8.08 -15.58 -9.38
C ARG A 30 9.15 -14.89 -8.51
N CYS A 31 9.23 -13.56 -8.56
CA CYS A 31 10.10 -12.81 -7.65
C CYS A 31 9.44 -12.65 -6.27
N SER A 32 10.23 -12.80 -5.21
CA SER A 32 9.80 -12.42 -3.86
C SER A 32 9.84 -10.89 -3.74
N VAL A 33 8.67 -10.29 -3.52
CA VAL A 33 8.48 -8.84 -3.45
C VAL A 33 7.55 -8.49 -2.30
N GLY A 34 8.01 -7.57 -1.45
CA GLY A 34 7.19 -6.88 -0.46
C GLY A 34 6.90 -5.44 -0.88
N ALA A 35 5.96 -4.82 -0.18
CA ALA A 35 5.64 -3.40 -0.32
C ALA A 35 5.92 -2.67 0.99
N TYR A 36 6.34 -1.41 0.91
CA TYR A 36 6.49 -0.55 2.07
C TYR A 36 5.95 0.84 1.73
N LYS A 37 4.85 1.22 2.39
CA LYS A 37 4.29 2.56 2.36
C LYS A 37 4.43 3.16 3.76
N PRO A 38 5.21 4.23 3.94
CA PRO A 38 5.54 4.71 5.28
C PRO A 38 4.32 5.20 6.06
N VAL A 39 3.34 5.80 5.39
CA VAL A 39 2.14 6.40 5.99
C VAL A 39 0.91 6.17 5.13
N CYS A 40 -0.19 5.79 5.77
CA CYS A 40 -1.55 5.93 5.26
C CYS A 40 -2.37 6.84 6.18
N SER A 41 -3.27 7.64 5.60
CA SER A 41 -4.17 8.53 6.32
C SER A 41 -5.55 8.49 5.68
N GLY A 42 -6.58 9.06 6.32
CA GLY A 42 -7.92 9.11 5.76
C GLY A 42 -8.58 7.74 5.69
N ALA A 43 -8.77 7.12 6.86
CA ALA A 43 -9.42 5.81 6.93
C ALA A 43 -10.89 5.89 6.50
N VAL A 44 -11.36 4.86 5.78
CA VAL A 44 -12.78 4.59 5.64
C VAL A 44 -13.22 3.77 6.85
N ILE A 45 -14.22 4.25 7.59
CA ILE A 45 -14.74 3.58 8.79
C ILE A 45 -16.04 2.90 8.41
N SER A 46 -16.10 1.58 8.55
CA SER A 46 -17.31 0.79 8.30
C SER A 46 -18.40 1.06 9.35
N ASN A 47 -19.62 0.59 9.09
CA ASN A 47 -20.73 0.60 10.06
C ASN A 47 -20.42 -0.19 11.35
N THR A 48 -19.41 -1.07 11.33
CA THR A 48 -18.95 -1.83 12.51
C THR A 48 -17.80 -1.14 13.25
N GLY A 49 -17.41 0.06 12.82
CA GLY A 49 -16.31 0.83 13.42
C GLY A 49 -14.91 0.36 12.99
N LYS A 50 -14.80 -0.52 11.99
CA LYS A 50 -13.50 -0.99 11.48
C LYS A 50 -12.95 0.02 10.48
N SER A 51 -11.73 0.50 10.72
CA SER A 51 -10.97 1.33 9.77
C SER A 51 -10.32 0.48 8.67
N SER A 52 -10.35 0.98 7.44
CA SER A 52 -9.53 0.50 6.32
C SER A 52 -8.88 1.67 5.57
N TRP A 53 -7.74 1.43 4.94
CA TRP A 53 -7.02 2.42 4.15
C TRP A 53 -6.81 1.87 2.76
N ALA A 54 -7.39 2.52 1.74
CA ALA A 54 -7.39 2.00 0.37
C ALA A 54 -5.99 1.65 -0.13
N ASP A 55 -5.00 2.51 0.16
CA ASP A 55 -3.61 2.27 -0.24
C ASP A 55 -2.97 1.04 0.41
N LEU A 56 -3.27 0.80 1.70
CA LEU A 56 -2.76 -0.36 2.42
C LEU A 56 -3.36 -1.64 1.86
N GLU A 57 -4.68 -1.67 1.68
CA GLU A 57 -5.38 -2.85 1.17
C GLU A 57 -4.94 -3.18 -0.25
N GLU A 58 -4.73 -2.16 -1.09
CA GLU A 58 -4.26 -2.31 -2.46
C GLU A 58 -2.83 -2.90 -2.52
N LEU A 59 -1.90 -2.39 -1.71
CA LEU A 59 -0.53 -2.92 -1.64
C LEU A 59 -0.49 -4.31 -1.00
N TYR A 60 -1.28 -4.55 0.05
CA TYR A 60 -1.39 -5.85 0.70
C TYR A 60 -1.88 -6.92 -0.30
N SER A 61 -2.96 -6.62 -1.03
CA SER A 61 -3.47 -7.49 -2.09
C SER A 61 -2.45 -7.70 -3.21
N ALA A 62 -1.76 -6.64 -3.66
CA ALA A 62 -0.73 -6.74 -4.70
C ALA A 62 0.42 -7.66 -4.28
N THR A 63 0.80 -7.65 -2.99
CA THR A 63 1.81 -8.57 -2.45
C THR A 63 1.31 -10.01 -2.26
N GLY A 64 0.09 -10.33 -2.69
CA GLY A 64 -0.53 -11.64 -2.51
C GLY A 64 -0.87 -11.95 -1.06
N GLU A 65 -1.07 -10.92 -0.24
CA GLU A 65 -1.49 -11.05 1.16
C GLU A 65 -0.46 -11.79 2.05
N GLU A 66 0.80 -11.87 1.60
CA GLU A 66 1.86 -12.63 2.27
C GLU A 66 2.44 -11.91 3.51
N PHE A 67 2.23 -10.60 3.63
CA PHE A 67 2.84 -9.77 4.67
C PHE A 67 1.79 -9.14 5.58
N PRO A 68 2.01 -9.09 6.90
CA PRO A 68 1.12 -8.39 7.81
C PRO A 68 1.05 -6.89 7.46
N HIS A 69 -0.13 -6.30 7.66
CA HIS A 69 -0.39 -4.88 7.36
C HIS A 69 0.63 -3.93 8.01
N GLU A 70 1.18 -4.26 9.17
CA GLU A 70 2.19 -3.45 9.85
C GLU A 70 3.52 -3.37 9.10
N LEU A 71 3.90 -4.42 8.37
CA LEU A 71 5.09 -4.40 7.52
C LEU A 71 4.84 -3.68 6.19
N VAL A 72 3.60 -3.74 5.69
CA VAL A 72 3.20 -3.01 4.48
C VAL A 72 3.07 -1.51 4.76
N CYS A 73 2.42 -1.13 5.86
CA CYS A 73 2.25 0.26 6.27
C CYS A 73 2.20 0.40 7.81
N PRO A 74 3.32 0.78 8.45
CA PRO A 74 3.38 0.86 9.92
C PRO A 74 2.56 2.02 10.49
N GLN A 75 2.57 3.19 9.84
CA GLN A 75 1.90 4.39 10.34
C GLN A 75 0.55 4.58 9.65
N ARG A 76 -0.53 4.54 10.43
CA ARG A 76 -1.91 4.58 9.93
C ARG A 76 -2.73 5.55 10.77
N PHE A 77 -3.34 6.54 10.13
CA PHE A 77 -4.12 7.58 10.79
C PHE A 77 -5.56 7.61 10.25
N ASN A 78 -6.54 7.75 11.15
CA ASN A 78 -7.94 7.85 10.74
C ASN A 78 -8.23 9.18 10.04
N ALA A 79 -7.70 10.29 10.57
CA ALA A 79 -7.84 11.60 9.94
C ALA A 79 -7.07 11.66 8.62
N ALA A 80 -7.63 12.35 7.63
CA ALA A 80 -6.91 12.71 6.42
C ALA A 80 -5.89 13.83 6.71
N VAL A 81 -4.77 13.84 5.99
CA VAL A 81 -3.83 14.97 6.04
C VAL A 81 -4.29 16.04 5.04
N ALA A 82 -4.22 17.30 5.46
CA ALA A 82 -4.47 18.46 4.60
C ALA A 82 -3.21 18.83 3.78
#